data_AF-A0A0F7RX60-F1
#
_entry.id   AF-A0A0F7RX60-F1
#
_cell.length_a   1.000
_cell.length_b   1.000
_cell.length_c   1.000
_cell.angle_alpha   90.00
_cell.angle_beta   90.00
_cell.angle_gamma   90.00
#
_symmetry.space_group_name_H-M   'P 1'
#
loop_
_entity.id
_entity.type
_entity.pdbx_description
1 polymer ?
#
loop_
_entity_poly.entity_id
_entity_poly.type
_entity_poly.pdbx_seq_one_letter_code
_entity_poly.pdbx_strand_id
1 'polypeptide(L)'
;MATAAATTSSSHTDPSRHLLIPLHVAFVEALDKKRDSLAYHFTTHLRMNGVYWGLTALEILGRPEVLDRQALIDFVFSCWDDEAGGFGSFPGHDAHVHSTLSAVQILAMKDAVGEIDRRGLRQKLVKFLLELQLPNGAIQGDRWGETDTRFLYCAVSALAHLNELHQLNRQLPIDHILSCHNPDGGFGTGPGAESHAAQAWVCVGALSILQALDTIDRDRVGGWLAERQLPNGGLNGRPQKLEDVCYSWWVLSTLSVLGRLHWINAKKLSRFILSAQDPEDGGIADRPDNVTDVFHTVFGCAGLSLLGFEGLQQVDPTYCMPLRTTKALGIDRPYQRPPPIEWD
;
A
#
# COMPACT_ATOMS: atom_id res chain seq x y z
N MET A 1 19.86 -57.92 -16.95
CA MET A 1 18.81 -56.97 -16.56
C MET A 1 19.48 -55.86 -15.76
N ALA A 2 19.78 -54.73 -16.42
CA ALA A 2 20.37 -53.56 -15.77
C ALA A 2 19.22 -52.58 -15.47
N THR A 3 18.93 -52.36 -14.20
CA THR A 3 17.96 -51.38 -13.73
C THR A 3 18.60 -50.00 -13.77
N ALA A 4 18.14 -49.15 -14.69
CA ALA A 4 18.48 -47.74 -14.74
C ALA A 4 17.84 -47.03 -13.53
N ALA A 5 18.67 -46.47 -12.66
CA ALA A 5 18.22 -45.54 -11.64
C ALA A 5 17.83 -44.23 -12.32
N ALA A 6 16.54 -43.90 -12.30
CA ALA A 6 16.04 -42.60 -12.73
C ALA A 6 16.51 -41.54 -11.72
N THR A 7 17.48 -40.73 -12.12
CA THR A 7 17.80 -39.47 -11.45
C THR A 7 16.71 -38.46 -11.78
N THR A 8 15.75 -38.29 -10.87
CA THR A 8 14.88 -37.13 -10.85
C THR A 8 15.74 -35.90 -10.53
N SER A 9 16.05 -35.07 -11.51
CA SER A 9 16.59 -33.74 -11.25
C SER A 9 15.48 -32.88 -10.65
N SER A 10 15.50 -32.66 -9.33
CA SER A 10 14.82 -31.49 -8.79
C SER A 10 15.56 -30.27 -9.34
N SER A 11 14.92 -29.56 -10.27
CA SER A 11 15.34 -28.19 -10.57
C SER A 11 15.07 -27.38 -9.30
N HIS A 12 16.08 -27.26 -8.43
CA HIS A 12 16.06 -26.28 -7.36
C HIS A 12 16.00 -24.91 -8.04
N THR A 13 14.79 -24.38 -8.20
CA THR A 13 14.58 -23.00 -8.63
C THR A 13 15.20 -22.12 -7.56
N ASP A 14 16.26 -21.41 -7.92
CA ASP A 14 16.92 -20.46 -7.04
C ASP A 14 15.90 -19.40 -6.58
N PRO A 15 15.48 -19.40 -5.31
CA PRO A 15 14.46 -18.45 -4.83
C PRO A 15 14.96 -17.01 -4.91
N SER A 16 16.26 -16.75 -5.06
CA SER A 16 16.76 -15.40 -5.30
C SER A 16 16.46 -14.84 -6.70
N ARG A 17 15.85 -15.66 -7.59
CA ARG A 17 15.56 -15.32 -8.98
C ARG A 17 14.10 -15.45 -9.39
N HIS A 18 13.28 -16.11 -8.58
CA HIS A 18 11.86 -16.33 -8.88
C HIS A 18 11.00 -15.96 -7.68
N LEU A 19 9.84 -15.38 -7.96
CA LEU A 19 8.83 -15.11 -6.94
C LEU A 19 8.02 -16.39 -6.67
N LEU A 20 7.92 -16.81 -5.41
CA LEU A 20 7.24 -18.04 -5.01
C LEU A 20 5.72 -17.85 -4.89
N ILE A 21 5.08 -17.47 -6.01
CA ILE A 21 3.65 -17.10 -6.07
C ILE A 21 2.74 -18.13 -5.36
N PRO A 22 2.84 -19.46 -5.60
CA PRO A 22 1.96 -20.42 -4.93
C PRO A 22 2.08 -20.39 -3.40
N LEU A 23 3.30 -20.23 -2.87
CA LEU A 23 3.53 -20.15 -1.43
C LEU A 23 2.96 -18.86 -0.85
N HIS A 24 3.13 -17.72 -1.54
CA HIS A 24 2.58 -16.44 -1.07
C HIS A 24 1.05 -16.42 -1.06
N VAL A 25 0.42 -17.07 -2.03
CA VAL A 25 -1.04 -17.24 -2.06
C VAL A 25 -1.50 -18.09 -0.87
N ALA A 26 -0.83 -19.22 -0.62
CA ALA A 26 -1.14 -20.10 0.52
C ALA A 26 -0.91 -19.40 1.87
N PHE A 27 0.16 -18.60 1.99
CA PHE A 27 0.46 -17.77 3.16
C PHE A 27 -0.71 -16.84 3.49
N VAL A 28 -1.19 -16.05 2.51
CA VAL A 28 -2.30 -15.11 2.72
C VAL A 28 -3.59 -15.86 3.06
N GLU A 29 -3.89 -16.97 2.38
CA GLU A 29 -5.07 -17.79 2.66
C GLU A 29 -5.06 -18.36 4.09
N ALA A 30 -3.89 -18.75 4.60
CA ALA A 30 -3.74 -19.31 5.94
C ALA A 30 -4.00 -18.29 7.06
N LEU A 31 -3.84 -16.99 6.81
CA LEU A 31 -4.07 -15.93 7.80
C LEU A 31 -5.54 -15.84 8.23
N ASP A 32 -6.49 -16.17 7.35
CA ASP A 32 -7.92 -16.16 7.68
C ASP A 32 -8.32 -17.34 8.60
N LYS A 33 -7.56 -18.44 8.56
CA LYS A 33 -7.89 -19.70 9.24
C LYS A 33 -7.45 -19.75 10.71
N LYS A 34 -6.48 -18.93 11.13
CA LYS A 34 -5.87 -18.97 12.49
C LYS A 34 -6.64 -18.14 13.52
N ARG A 35 -7.94 -18.41 13.71
CA ARG A 35 -8.84 -17.59 14.57
C ARG A 35 -8.71 -17.83 16.08
N ASP A 36 -8.21 -18.99 16.50
CA ASP A 36 -8.16 -19.39 17.91
C ASP A 36 -6.86 -19.03 18.63
N SER A 37 -5.97 -18.25 17.99
CA SER A 37 -4.67 -17.90 18.55
C SER A 37 -4.71 -16.61 19.38
N LEU A 38 -3.86 -16.50 20.39
CA LEU A 38 -3.69 -15.27 21.15
C LEU A 38 -3.25 -14.10 20.24
N ALA A 39 -2.41 -14.39 19.25
CA ALA A 39 -1.97 -13.42 18.23
C ALA A 39 -3.15 -12.87 17.40
N TYR A 40 -4.16 -13.69 17.11
CA TYR A 40 -5.37 -13.23 16.41
C TYR A 40 -6.08 -12.12 17.18
N HIS A 41 -6.22 -12.28 18.50
CA HIS A 41 -6.89 -11.28 19.34
C HIS A 41 -6.03 -10.03 19.59
N PHE A 42 -4.71 -10.16 19.71
CA PHE A 42 -3.83 -9.00 19.87
C PHE A 42 -3.70 -8.13 18.62
N THR A 43 -4.06 -8.65 17.44
CA THR A 43 -3.92 -7.94 16.16
C THR A 43 -5.23 -7.33 15.65
N THR A 44 -6.30 -7.28 16.46
CA THR A 44 -7.59 -6.68 16.06
C THR A 44 -7.45 -5.22 15.63
N HIS A 45 -6.59 -4.44 16.29
CA HIS A 45 -6.29 -3.05 15.95
C HIS A 45 -5.69 -2.86 14.54
N LEU A 46 -5.21 -3.93 13.90
CA LEU A 46 -4.65 -3.93 12.54
C LEU A 46 -5.55 -4.64 11.52
N ARG A 47 -6.66 -5.27 11.95
CA ARG A 47 -7.34 -6.31 11.15
C ARG A 47 -7.84 -5.81 9.80
N MET A 48 -8.58 -4.71 9.76
CA MET A 48 -9.06 -4.10 8.50
C MET A 48 -7.93 -3.86 7.50
N ASN A 49 -6.82 -3.29 7.99
CA ASN A 49 -5.65 -2.99 7.16
C ASN A 49 -4.96 -4.29 6.72
N GLY A 50 -4.85 -5.29 7.59
CA GLY A 50 -4.33 -6.62 7.26
C GLY A 50 -5.15 -7.33 6.18
N VAL A 51 -6.48 -7.23 6.22
CA VAL A 51 -7.37 -7.76 5.18
C VAL A 51 -7.15 -7.01 3.86
N TYR A 52 -7.02 -5.69 3.90
CA TYR A 52 -6.68 -4.89 2.72
C TYR A 52 -5.32 -5.30 2.12
N TRP A 53 -4.28 -5.46 2.93
CA TRP A 53 -2.96 -5.88 2.50
C TRP A 53 -2.99 -7.27 1.85
N GLY A 54 -3.63 -8.24 2.51
CA GLY A 54 -3.76 -9.60 1.98
C GLY A 54 -4.54 -9.65 0.66
N LEU A 55 -5.67 -8.96 0.58
CA LEU A 55 -6.46 -8.86 -0.64
C LEU A 55 -5.66 -8.20 -1.77
N THR A 56 -4.98 -7.08 -1.49
CA THR A 56 -4.17 -6.38 -2.49
C THR A 56 -3.03 -7.26 -2.99
N ALA A 57 -2.35 -8.00 -2.10
CA ALA A 57 -1.32 -8.95 -2.49
C ALA A 57 -1.88 -10.04 -3.42
N LEU A 58 -3.03 -10.61 -3.11
CA LEU A 58 -3.69 -11.63 -3.95
C LEU A 58 -4.13 -11.06 -5.31
N GLU A 59 -4.61 -9.82 -5.35
CA GLU A 59 -4.95 -9.16 -6.61
C GLU A 59 -3.70 -8.94 -7.49
N ILE A 60 -2.57 -8.55 -6.90
CA ILE A 60 -1.26 -8.41 -7.57
C ILE A 60 -0.73 -9.77 -8.05
N LEU A 61 -0.89 -10.82 -7.24
CA LEU A 61 -0.51 -12.20 -7.58
C LEU A 61 -1.49 -12.86 -8.58
N GLY A 62 -2.55 -12.17 -8.98
CA GLY A 62 -3.53 -12.68 -9.96
C GLY A 62 -4.48 -13.76 -9.41
N ARG A 63 -4.62 -13.87 -8.08
CA ARG A 63 -5.46 -14.87 -7.38
C ARG A 63 -6.50 -14.23 -6.44
N PRO A 64 -7.27 -13.22 -6.87
CA PRO A 64 -8.19 -12.49 -6.01
C PRO A 64 -9.37 -13.32 -5.49
N GLU A 65 -9.67 -14.46 -6.12
CA GLU A 65 -10.76 -15.38 -5.79
C GLU A 65 -10.51 -16.24 -4.55
N VAL A 66 -9.28 -16.21 -4.01
CA VAL A 66 -8.90 -16.96 -2.81
C VAL A 66 -9.64 -16.48 -1.56
N LEU A 67 -9.98 -15.19 -1.49
CA LEU A 67 -10.79 -14.63 -0.41
C LEU A 67 -12.24 -14.47 -0.87
N ASP A 68 -13.17 -15.01 -0.09
CA ASP A 68 -14.59 -14.96 -0.40
C ASP A 68 -15.09 -13.50 -0.44
N ARG A 69 -15.77 -13.16 -1.53
CA ARG A 69 -16.24 -11.79 -1.77
C ARG A 69 -17.26 -11.35 -0.71
N GLN A 70 -18.22 -12.20 -0.37
CA GLN A 70 -19.31 -11.80 0.53
C GLN A 70 -18.80 -11.69 1.97
N ALA A 71 -17.95 -12.61 2.40
CA ALA A 71 -17.30 -12.57 3.71
C ALA A 71 -16.47 -11.29 3.91
N LEU A 72 -15.76 -10.82 2.89
CA LEU A 72 -15.05 -9.55 2.93
C LEU A 72 -15.99 -8.36 3.11
N ILE A 73 -17.08 -8.32 2.34
CA ILE A 73 -18.10 -7.25 2.43
C ILE A 73 -18.74 -7.25 3.82
N ASP A 74 -19.13 -8.43 4.32
CA ASP A 74 -19.76 -8.59 5.63
C ASP A 74 -18.80 -8.17 6.75
N PHE A 75 -17.52 -8.55 6.66
CA PHE A 75 -16.48 -8.11 7.58
C PHE A 75 -16.31 -6.59 7.56
N VAL A 76 -16.23 -5.97 6.38
CA VAL A 76 -16.13 -4.50 6.26
C VAL A 76 -17.27 -3.82 6.99
N PHE A 77 -18.52 -4.22 6.72
CA PHE A 77 -19.68 -3.60 7.35
C PHE A 77 -19.87 -3.96 8.82
N SER A 78 -19.31 -5.08 9.28
CA SER A 78 -19.25 -5.41 10.72
C SER A 78 -18.35 -4.46 11.52
N CYS A 79 -17.46 -3.72 10.84
CA CYS A 79 -16.58 -2.71 11.43
C CYS A 79 -17.13 -1.28 11.32
N TRP A 80 -18.37 -1.09 10.88
CA TRP A 80 -18.99 0.23 10.81
C TRP A 80 -19.23 0.79 12.22
N ASP A 81 -18.80 2.03 12.45
CA ASP A 81 -19.05 2.80 13.66
C ASP A 81 -20.13 3.84 13.35
N ASP A 82 -21.34 3.62 13.89
CA ASP A 82 -22.49 4.49 13.62
C ASP A 82 -22.41 5.86 14.31
N GLU A 83 -21.64 5.95 15.41
CA GLU A 83 -21.45 7.19 16.16
C GLU A 83 -20.57 8.16 15.39
N ALA A 84 -19.42 7.68 14.91
CA ALA A 84 -18.49 8.48 14.12
C ALA A 84 -18.90 8.61 12.65
N GLY A 85 -19.53 7.58 12.07
CA GLY A 85 -19.84 7.52 10.65
C GLY A 85 -18.69 7.05 9.77
N GLY A 86 -17.78 6.22 10.29
CA GLY A 86 -16.63 5.65 9.56
C GLY A 86 -16.45 4.17 9.85
N PHE A 87 -15.28 3.61 9.51
CA PHE A 87 -14.95 2.21 9.81
C PHE A 87 -13.79 2.10 10.81
N GLY A 88 -13.97 1.25 11.81
CA GLY A 88 -12.92 0.83 12.73
C GLY A 88 -12.06 -0.30 12.17
N SER A 89 -11.00 -0.67 12.91
CA SER A 89 -10.11 -1.77 12.49
C SER A 89 -10.71 -3.16 12.65
N PHE A 90 -11.71 -3.32 13.52
CA PHE A 90 -12.37 -4.58 13.87
C PHE A 90 -13.76 -4.27 14.46
N PRO A 91 -14.72 -5.22 14.50
CA PRO A 91 -16.03 -4.96 15.08
C PRO A 91 -15.96 -4.41 16.51
N GLY A 92 -16.67 -3.31 16.75
CA GLY A 92 -16.71 -2.61 18.03
C GLY A 92 -15.54 -1.66 18.31
N HIS A 93 -14.62 -1.46 17.35
CA HIS A 93 -13.58 -0.43 17.46
C HIS A 93 -14.06 0.91 16.91
N ASP A 94 -13.59 2.01 17.50
CA ASP A 94 -13.80 3.39 17.01
C ASP A 94 -13.35 3.53 15.55
N ALA A 95 -14.10 4.33 14.78
CA ALA A 95 -13.69 4.69 13.43
C ALA A 95 -12.37 5.45 13.41
N HIS A 96 -11.56 5.14 12.41
CA HIS A 96 -10.33 5.87 12.13
C HIS A 96 -10.14 5.98 10.62
N VAL A 97 -9.61 7.10 10.14
CA VAL A 97 -9.47 7.39 8.70
C VAL A 97 -8.65 6.34 7.95
N HIS A 98 -7.65 5.76 8.61
CA HIS A 98 -6.81 4.70 8.04
C HIS A 98 -7.62 3.42 7.76
N SER A 99 -8.35 2.92 8.76
CA SER A 99 -9.20 1.73 8.60
C SER A 99 -10.38 2.01 7.67
N THR A 100 -10.88 3.24 7.67
CA THR A 100 -11.91 3.73 6.73
C THR A 100 -11.42 3.66 5.28
N LEU A 101 -10.21 4.14 4.98
CA LEU A 101 -9.64 4.00 3.65
C LEU A 101 -9.53 2.52 3.25
N SER A 102 -8.93 1.68 4.10
CA SER A 102 -8.79 0.24 3.82
C SER A 102 -10.14 -0.44 3.53
N ALA A 103 -11.19 -0.09 4.29
CA ALA A 103 -12.55 -0.58 4.06
C ALA A 103 -13.08 -0.19 2.67
N VAL A 104 -12.95 1.09 2.29
CA VAL A 104 -13.34 1.59 0.96
C VAL A 104 -12.55 0.92 -0.15
N GLN A 105 -11.24 0.68 0.04
CA GLN A 105 -10.39 0.00 -0.94
C GLN A 105 -10.75 -1.48 -1.10
N ILE A 106 -11.08 -2.19 -0.01
CA ILE A 106 -11.60 -3.57 -0.07
C ILE A 106 -12.89 -3.60 -0.89
N LEU A 107 -13.84 -2.70 -0.58
CA LEU A 107 -15.10 -2.60 -1.31
C LEU A 107 -14.88 -2.28 -2.79
N ALA A 108 -13.93 -1.39 -3.11
CA ALA A 108 -13.58 -1.07 -4.49
C ALA A 108 -12.97 -2.27 -5.24
N MET A 109 -12.02 -3.01 -4.65
CA MET A 109 -11.45 -4.20 -5.28
C MET A 109 -12.50 -5.30 -5.51
N LYS A 110 -13.56 -5.34 -4.71
CA LYS A 110 -14.68 -6.28 -4.83
C LYS A 110 -15.90 -5.73 -5.56
N ASP A 111 -15.78 -4.59 -6.25
CA ASP A 111 -16.87 -3.94 -6.98
C ASP A 111 -18.14 -3.81 -6.10
N ALA A 112 -17.94 -3.27 -4.90
CA ALA A 112 -18.92 -3.24 -3.82
C ALA A 112 -19.03 -1.86 -3.15
N VAL A 113 -18.42 -0.80 -3.69
CA VAL A 113 -18.55 0.56 -3.15
C VAL A 113 -20.03 0.98 -3.07
N GLY A 114 -20.85 0.57 -4.05
CA GLY A 114 -22.30 0.84 -4.05
C GLY A 114 -23.09 0.21 -2.89
N GLU A 115 -22.51 -0.72 -2.12
CA GLU A 115 -23.13 -1.21 -0.87
C GLU A 115 -23.25 -0.10 0.19
N ILE A 116 -22.32 0.87 0.19
CA ILE A 116 -22.37 2.03 1.09
C ILE A 116 -23.65 2.83 0.82
N ASP A 117 -24.01 3.00 -0.46
CA ASP A 117 -25.22 3.69 -0.89
C ASP A 117 -26.49 2.89 -0.58
N ARG A 118 -26.50 1.58 -0.87
CA ARG A 118 -27.63 0.68 -0.57
C ARG A 118 -27.98 0.66 0.91
N ARG A 119 -26.98 0.82 1.77
CA ARG A 119 -27.13 0.88 3.24
C ARG A 119 -27.40 2.29 3.78
N GLY A 120 -27.45 3.31 2.93
CA GLY A 120 -27.70 4.70 3.33
C GLY A 120 -26.56 5.35 4.11
N LEU A 121 -25.32 4.84 3.98
CA LEU A 121 -24.18 5.24 4.81
C LEU A 121 -23.31 6.33 4.17
N ARG A 122 -23.45 6.58 2.86
CA ARG A 122 -22.58 7.51 2.10
C ARG A 122 -22.47 8.89 2.74
N GLN A 123 -23.61 9.50 3.10
CA GLN A 123 -23.59 10.85 3.67
C GLN A 123 -22.85 10.92 5.01
N LYS A 124 -23.03 9.92 5.89
CA LYS A 124 -22.30 9.83 7.16
C LYS A 124 -20.80 9.67 6.91
N LEU A 125 -20.43 8.78 5.99
CA LEU A 125 -19.03 8.53 5.63
C LEU A 125 -18.32 9.75 5.05
N VAL A 126 -18.96 10.45 4.11
CA VAL A 126 -18.40 11.67 3.52
C VAL A 126 -18.27 12.76 4.58
N LYS A 127 -19.29 12.93 5.44
CA LYS A 127 -19.25 13.88 6.55
C LYS A 127 -18.09 13.58 7.50
N PHE A 128 -17.92 12.33 7.93
CA PHE A 128 -16.80 11.90 8.77
C PHE A 128 -15.45 12.31 8.15
N LEU A 129 -15.23 12.01 6.86
CA LEU A 129 -13.97 12.34 6.17
C LEU A 129 -13.72 13.85 6.07
N LEU A 130 -14.77 14.66 5.84
CA LEU A 130 -14.66 16.11 5.70
C LEU A 130 -14.42 16.81 7.04
N GLU A 131 -15.03 16.33 8.13
CA GLU A 131 -14.89 16.91 9.47
C GLU A 131 -13.49 16.72 10.08
N LEU A 132 -12.68 15.78 9.55
CA LEU A 132 -11.29 15.58 9.96
C LEU A 132 -10.34 16.68 9.43
N GLN A 133 -10.77 17.50 8.47
CA GLN A 133 -9.95 18.58 7.92
C GLN A 133 -9.92 19.78 8.88
N LEU A 134 -8.73 20.16 9.33
CA LEU A 134 -8.52 21.31 10.20
C LEU A 134 -8.35 22.63 9.41
N PRO A 135 -8.58 23.79 10.05
CA PRO A 135 -8.38 25.10 9.41
C PRO A 135 -6.95 25.38 8.93
N ASN A 136 -5.94 24.71 9.50
CA ASN A 136 -4.54 24.81 9.08
C ASN A 136 -4.17 23.81 7.95
N GLY A 137 -5.15 23.04 7.46
CA GLY A 137 -4.99 22.06 6.38
C GLY A 137 -4.44 20.69 6.78
N ALA A 138 -4.03 20.51 8.04
CA ALA A 138 -3.78 19.18 8.57
C ALA A 138 -5.09 18.37 8.60
N ILE A 139 -4.98 17.05 8.54
CA ILE A 139 -6.13 16.14 8.67
C ILE A 139 -5.89 15.22 9.86
N GLN A 140 -6.92 15.09 10.70
CA GLN A 140 -6.89 14.24 11.88
C GLN A 140 -7.16 12.78 11.54
N GLY A 141 -6.67 11.86 12.37
CA GLY A 141 -6.94 10.44 12.23
C GLY A 141 -8.37 10.06 12.63
N ASP A 142 -8.86 10.74 13.67
CA ASP A 142 -10.17 10.57 14.30
C ASP A 142 -10.49 11.80 15.18
N ARG A 143 -11.54 11.70 16.01
CA ARG A 143 -11.98 12.75 16.94
C ARG A 143 -11.00 13.10 18.07
N TRP A 144 -9.96 12.29 18.31
CA TRP A 144 -8.97 12.48 19.38
C TRP A 144 -7.79 13.35 18.95
N GLY A 145 -7.68 13.61 17.65
CA GLY A 145 -7.02 14.79 17.12
C GLY A 145 -5.54 14.66 16.78
N GLU A 146 -4.99 13.45 16.75
CA GLU A 146 -3.68 13.18 16.15
C GLU A 146 -3.71 13.60 14.68
N THR A 147 -2.68 14.32 14.22
CA THR A 147 -2.50 14.69 12.82
C THR A 147 -1.23 14.05 12.26
N ASP A 148 -1.32 13.54 11.04
CA ASP A 148 -0.19 13.00 10.28
C ASP A 148 -0.49 13.12 8.79
N THR A 149 0.52 13.38 7.97
CA THR A 149 0.38 13.39 6.49
C THR A 149 -0.18 12.07 5.93
N ARG A 150 -0.05 10.94 6.65
CA ARG A 150 -0.75 9.68 6.35
C ARG A 150 -2.27 9.82 6.40
N PHE A 151 -2.80 10.49 7.42
CA PHE A 151 -4.24 10.69 7.60
C PHE A 151 -4.80 11.61 6.52
N LEU A 152 -4.01 12.62 6.13
CA LEU A 152 -4.32 13.48 5.00
C LEU A 152 -4.50 12.68 3.72
N TYR A 153 -3.52 11.84 3.37
CA TYR A 153 -3.65 10.96 2.20
C TYR A 153 -4.85 10.01 2.33
N CYS A 154 -5.08 9.43 3.51
CA CYS A 154 -6.21 8.51 3.72
C CYS A 154 -7.56 9.17 3.42
N ALA A 155 -7.79 10.39 3.93
CA ALA A 155 -9.03 11.13 3.69
C ALA A 155 -9.18 11.51 2.22
N VAL A 156 -8.12 12.07 1.61
CA VAL A 156 -8.11 12.48 0.20
C VAL A 156 -8.36 11.28 -0.73
N SER A 157 -7.73 10.14 -0.45
CA SER A 157 -7.91 8.91 -1.23
C SER A 157 -9.31 8.33 -1.07
N ALA A 158 -9.85 8.27 0.15
CA ALA A 158 -11.20 7.76 0.39
C ALA A 158 -12.25 8.62 -0.33
N LEU A 159 -12.15 9.95 -0.23
CA LEU A 159 -13.03 10.87 -0.94
C LEU A 159 -12.91 10.73 -2.47
N ALA A 160 -11.71 10.48 -3.00
CA ALA A 160 -11.52 10.21 -4.43
C ALA A 160 -12.22 8.92 -4.87
N HIS A 161 -12.09 7.82 -4.10
CA HIS A 161 -12.77 6.54 -4.41
C HIS A 161 -14.29 6.64 -4.32
N LEU A 162 -14.81 7.52 -3.46
CA LEU A 162 -16.24 7.78 -3.34
C LEU A 162 -16.77 8.74 -4.42
N ASN A 163 -15.88 9.36 -5.22
CA ASN A 163 -16.21 10.46 -6.14
C ASN A 163 -16.76 11.73 -5.43
N GLU A 164 -16.25 12.00 -4.22
CA GLU A 164 -16.69 13.08 -3.34
C GLU A 164 -15.56 14.08 -3.01
N LEU A 165 -14.41 13.95 -3.69
CA LEU A 165 -13.24 14.83 -3.51
C LEU A 165 -13.57 16.33 -3.71
N HIS A 166 -14.56 16.63 -4.53
CA HIS A 166 -15.00 18.00 -4.81
C HIS A 166 -15.57 18.75 -3.59
N GLN A 167 -15.95 18.03 -2.53
CA GLN A 167 -16.45 18.62 -1.29
C GLN A 167 -15.32 19.08 -0.33
N LEU A 168 -14.10 18.56 -0.52
CA LEU A 168 -12.95 18.92 0.28
C LEU A 168 -12.45 20.33 -0.09
N ASN A 169 -12.07 21.14 0.89
CA ASN A 169 -11.29 22.34 0.57
C ASN A 169 -9.91 21.89 0.07
N ARG A 170 -9.72 21.95 -1.25
CA ARG A 170 -8.53 21.45 -1.95
C ARG A 170 -7.24 22.19 -1.56
N GLN A 171 -7.30 23.50 -1.29
CA GLN A 171 -6.08 24.29 -1.10
C GLN A 171 -5.43 24.03 0.25
N LEU A 172 -6.22 23.86 1.31
CA LEU A 172 -5.73 23.61 2.66
C LEU A 172 -4.76 22.40 2.78
N PRO A 173 -5.08 21.19 2.29
CA PRO A 173 -4.17 20.05 2.38
C PRO A 173 -2.94 20.24 1.49
N ILE A 174 -3.03 20.97 0.37
CA ILE A 174 -1.87 21.30 -0.46
C ILE A 174 -0.91 22.17 0.35
N ASP A 175 -1.40 23.25 0.96
CA ASP A 175 -0.58 24.16 1.77
C ASP A 175 0.07 23.43 2.95
N HIS A 176 -0.67 22.53 3.60
CA HIS A 176 -0.13 21.72 4.68
C HIS A 176 0.98 20.78 4.19
N ILE A 177 0.79 20.06 3.08
CA ILE A 177 1.83 19.20 2.48
C ILE A 177 3.10 20.00 2.19
N LEU A 178 2.97 21.20 1.61
CA LEU A 178 4.11 22.07 1.32
C LEU A 178 4.83 22.52 2.60
N SER A 179 4.11 22.72 3.69
CA SER A 179 4.72 23.03 5.00
C SER A 179 5.46 21.83 5.62
N CYS A 180 5.18 20.61 5.17
CA CYS A 180 5.88 19.38 5.57
C CYS A 180 7.09 19.05 4.68
N HIS A 181 7.32 19.79 3.59
CA HIS A 181 8.45 19.59 2.68
C HIS A 181 9.73 20.17 3.28
N ASN A 182 10.75 19.34 3.47
CA ASN A 182 11.98 19.72 4.13
C ASN A 182 13.07 20.18 3.13
N PRO A 183 14.07 20.95 3.59
CA PRO A 183 15.18 21.38 2.74
C PRO A 183 16.04 20.26 2.16
N ASP A 184 15.98 19.04 2.69
CA ASP A 184 16.68 17.90 2.10
C ASP A 184 15.96 17.31 0.87
N GLY A 185 14.71 17.72 0.62
CA GLY A 185 13.88 17.23 -0.48
C GLY A 185 12.84 16.18 -0.07
N GLY A 186 12.86 15.69 1.17
CA GLY A 186 11.88 14.75 1.69
C GLY A 186 10.71 15.42 2.43
N PHE A 187 9.78 14.61 2.93
CA PHE A 187 8.60 15.06 3.68
C PHE A 187 8.57 14.42 5.07
N GLY A 188 8.15 15.18 6.08
CA GLY A 188 7.91 14.67 7.44
C GLY A 188 6.45 14.32 7.70
N THR A 189 6.16 13.76 8.89
CA THR A 189 4.79 13.49 9.39
C THR A 189 3.97 14.78 9.59
N GLY A 190 4.67 15.90 9.76
CA GLY A 190 4.17 17.26 9.96
C GLY A 190 5.31 18.27 9.77
N PRO A 191 5.05 19.58 9.86
CA PRO A 191 6.06 20.61 9.67
C PRO A 191 7.26 20.45 10.61
N GLY A 192 8.47 20.42 10.04
CA GLY A 192 9.72 20.26 10.79
C GLY A 192 10.04 18.84 11.28
N ALA A 193 9.18 17.86 11.03
CA ALA A 193 9.50 16.46 11.32
C ALA A 193 10.55 15.90 10.34
N GLU A 194 11.31 14.90 10.78
CA GLU A 194 12.33 14.23 9.96
C GLU A 194 11.73 13.68 8.65
N SER A 195 12.43 13.91 7.54
CA SER A 195 12.05 13.39 6.23
C SER A 195 12.00 11.86 6.21
N HIS A 196 10.92 11.29 5.68
CA HIS A 196 10.69 9.85 5.65
C HIS A 196 10.09 9.40 4.32
N ALA A 197 10.55 8.27 3.76
CA ALA A 197 10.12 7.82 2.42
C ALA A 197 8.62 7.49 2.34
N ALA A 198 8.05 6.88 3.39
CA ALA A 198 6.60 6.68 3.46
C ALA A 198 5.82 8.01 3.50
N GLN A 199 6.41 9.06 4.12
CA GLN A 199 5.79 10.38 4.18
C GLN A 199 5.88 11.11 2.83
N ALA A 200 6.97 10.93 2.10
CA ALA A 200 7.08 11.37 0.72
C ALA A 200 5.99 10.74 -0.15
N TRP A 201 5.71 9.44 0.00
CA TRP A 201 4.64 8.78 -0.75
C TRP A 201 3.26 9.33 -0.45
N VAL A 202 2.86 9.45 0.82
CA VAL A 202 1.52 9.97 1.14
C VAL A 202 1.36 11.43 0.71
N CYS A 203 2.40 12.26 0.82
CA CYS A 203 2.38 13.65 0.36
C CYS A 203 2.27 13.74 -1.18
N VAL A 204 3.15 13.05 -1.91
CA VAL A 204 3.15 13.05 -3.38
C VAL A 204 1.90 12.37 -3.94
N GLY A 205 1.44 11.30 -3.29
CA GLY A 205 0.17 10.62 -3.60
C GLY A 205 -1.02 11.56 -3.44
N ALA A 206 -1.11 12.29 -2.32
CA ALA A 206 -2.15 13.29 -2.12
C ALA A 206 -2.07 14.43 -3.15
N LEU A 207 -0.87 14.96 -3.44
CA LEU A 207 -0.68 15.97 -4.50
C LEU A 207 -1.06 15.44 -5.88
N SER A 208 -0.76 14.16 -6.18
CA SER A 208 -1.21 13.48 -7.40
C SER A 208 -2.73 13.52 -7.45
N ILE A 209 -3.42 13.03 -6.40
CA ILE A 209 -4.89 12.98 -6.33
C ILE A 209 -5.50 14.37 -6.54
N LEU A 210 -4.93 15.38 -5.86
CA LEU A 210 -5.35 16.78 -5.91
C LEU A 210 -4.91 17.51 -7.18
N GLN A 211 -4.20 16.87 -8.11
CA GLN A 211 -3.68 17.48 -9.34
C GLN A 211 -2.81 18.72 -9.06
N ALA A 212 -1.85 18.56 -8.14
CA ALA A 212 -0.98 19.63 -7.65
C ALA A 212 0.50 19.21 -7.62
N LEU A 213 0.91 18.26 -8.45
CA LEU A 213 2.32 17.81 -8.53
C LEU A 213 3.28 18.88 -9.10
N ASP A 214 2.75 19.95 -9.68
CA ASP A 214 3.49 21.12 -10.16
C ASP A 214 3.90 22.08 -9.04
N THR A 215 3.38 21.92 -7.82
CA THR A 215 3.75 22.76 -6.66
C THR A 215 5.06 22.35 -5.99
N ILE A 216 5.63 21.21 -6.39
CA ILE A 216 6.87 20.66 -5.82
C ILE A 216 7.95 20.51 -6.90
N ASP A 217 9.21 20.63 -6.48
CA ASP A 217 10.34 20.23 -7.31
C ASP A 217 10.45 18.71 -7.36
N ARG A 218 9.97 18.13 -8.47
CA ARG A 218 9.92 16.68 -8.68
C ARG A 218 11.30 16.04 -8.71
N ASP A 219 12.31 16.74 -9.23
CA ASP A 219 13.67 16.21 -9.31
C ASP A 219 14.35 16.22 -7.94
N ARG A 220 14.10 17.26 -7.13
CA ARG A 220 14.59 17.30 -5.75
C ARG A 220 14.01 16.18 -4.89
N VAL A 221 12.69 15.97 -4.94
CA VAL A 221 12.03 14.86 -4.23
C VAL A 221 12.54 13.52 -4.75
N GLY A 222 12.63 13.37 -6.09
CA GLY A 222 13.15 12.17 -6.72
C GLY A 222 14.60 11.86 -6.32
N GLY A 223 15.45 12.88 -6.20
CA GLY A 223 16.87 12.74 -5.85
C GLY A 223 17.03 12.22 -4.43
N TRP A 224 16.31 12.83 -3.48
CA TRP A 224 16.29 12.39 -2.08
C TRP A 224 15.84 10.93 -1.95
N LEU A 225 14.87 10.50 -2.75
CA LEU A 225 14.37 9.12 -2.78
C LEU A 225 15.33 8.14 -3.46
N ALA A 226 15.99 8.54 -4.56
CA ALA A 226 16.96 7.69 -5.24
C ALA A 226 18.17 7.36 -4.35
N GLU A 227 18.59 8.33 -3.51
CA GLU A 227 19.63 8.14 -2.49
C GLU A 227 19.24 7.23 -1.33
N ARG A 228 18.02 6.66 -1.33
CA ARG A 228 17.63 5.62 -0.36
C ARG A 228 18.11 4.22 -0.76
N GLN A 229 18.53 4.02 -2.01
CA GLN A 229 19.00 2.70 -2.45
C GLN A 229 20.39 2.41 -1.90
N LEU A 230 20.49 1.38 -1.09
CA LEU A 230 21.73 0.96 -0.44
C LEU A 230 22.57 0.03 -1.36
N PRO A 231 23.86 -0.19 -1.06
CA PRO A 231 24.74 -1.02 -1.89
C PRO A 231 24.22 -2.45 -2.15
N ASN A 232 23.51 -3.03 -1.17
CA ASN A 232 22.86 -4.35 -1.25
C ASN A 232 21.60 -4.36 -2.13
N GLY A 233 21.11 -3.20 -2.57
CA GLY A 233 19.97 -3.06 -3.47
C GLY A 233 18.66 -2.66 -2.78
N GLY A 234 18.54 -2.92 -1.48
CA GLY A 234 17.38 -2.52 -0.69
C GLY A 234 17.27 -1.02 -0.50
N LEU A 235 16.10 -0.56 -0.08
CA LEU A 235 15.78 0.85 0.12
C LEU A 235 15.54 1.10 1.61
N ASN A 236 16.01 2.23 2.13
CA ASN A 236 15.71 2.66 3.49
C ASN A 236 14.68 3.81 3.53
N GLY A 237 14.05 3.98 4.69
CA GLY A 237 13.07 5.05 4.88
C GLY A 237 13.68 6.42 5.15
N ARG A 238 14.90 6.43 5.68
CA ARG A 238 15.60 7.61 6.18
C ARG A 238 17.11 7.46 5.95
N PRO A 239 17.83 8.56 5.75
CA PRO A 239 19.29 8.54 5.69
C PRO A 239 19.90 7.76 6.87
N GLN A 240 20.95 6.99 6.59
CA GLN A 240 21.71 6.22 7.58
C GLN A 240 20.91 5.15 8.36
N LYS A 241 19.72 4.75 7.88
CA LYS A 241 18.99 3.59 8.39
C LYS A 241 19.20 2.36 7.50
N LEU A 242 18.85 1.19 8.03
CA LEU A 242 18.85 -0.07 7.31
C LEU A 242 17.77 -0.08 6.23
N GLU A 243 18.00 -0.88 5.19
CA GLU A 243 17.00 -1.22 4.19
C GLU A 243 15.81 -1.97 4.79
N ASP A 244 14.65 -1.89 4.13
CA ASP A 244 13.46 -2.64 4.51
C ASP A 244 12.58 -2.79 3.24
N VAL A 245 12.05 -3.99 3.03
CA VAL A 245 11.26 -4.35 1.84
C VAL A 245 10.09 -3.39 1.62
N CYS A 246 9.43 -2.86 2.65
CA CYS A 246 8.28 -1.98 2.45
C CYS A 246 8.64 -0.67 1.72
N TYR A 247 9.89 -0.19 1.83
CA TYR A 247 10.36 0.96 1.07
C TYR A 247 10.49 0.70 -0.42
N SER A 248 10.48 -0.57 -0.86
CA SER A 248 10.32 -0.94 -2.27
C SER A 248 8.99 -0.42 -2.81
N TRP A 249 7.94 -0.35 -2.00
CA TRP A 249 6.72 0.33 -2.41
C TRP A 249 6.88 1.85 -2.26
N TRP A 250 7.11 2.34 -1.04
CA TRP A 250 7.06 3.78 -0.73
C TRP A 250 7.96 4.64 -1.65
N VAL A 251 9.16 4.15 -1.96
CA VAL A 251 10.10 4.87 -2.83
C VAL A 251 9.71 4.71 -4.31
N LEU A 252 9.49 3.48 -4.78
CA LEU A 252 9.21 3.24 -6.20
C LEU A 252 7.89 3.86 -6.65
N SER A 253 6.85 3.79 -5.83
CA SER A 253 5.54 4.37 -6.16
C SER A 253 5.66 5.90 -6.29
N THR A 254 6.37 6.55 -5.37
CA THR A 254 6.63 7.98 -5.44
C THR A 254 7.44 8.34 -6.69
N LEU A 255 8.53 7.62 -6.97
CA LEU A 255 9.33 7.84 -8.17
C LEU A 255 8.55 7.57 -9.46
N SER A 256 7.65 6.59 -9.47
CA SER A 256 6.75 6.30 -10.59
C SER A 256 5.82 7.48 -10.87
N VAL A 257 5.16 8.02 -9.83
CA VAL A 257 4.30 9.21 -9.93
C VAL A 257 5.08 10.43 -10.45
N LEU A 258 6.34 10.59 -10.02
CA LEU A 258 7.20 11.70 -10.44
C LEU A 258 7.87 11.48 -11.82
N GLY A 259 7.76 10.29 -12.42
CA GLY A 259 8.41 9.95 -13.67
C GLY A 259 9.93 9.73 -13.57
N ARG A 260 10.40 9.25 -12.42
CA ARG A 260 11.81 9.05 -12.02
C ARG A 260 12.12 7.63 -11.55
N LEU A 261 11.22 6.67 -11.78
CA LEU A 261 11.39 5.26 -11.41
C LEU A 261 12.70 4.65 -11.97
N HIS A 262 13.09 5.08 -13.17
CA HIS A 262 14.34 4.67 -13.82
C HIS A 262 15.64 5.08 -13.09
N TRP A 263 15.56 5.89 -12.03
CA TRP A 263 16.71 6.25 -11.19
C TRP A 263 17.13 5.15 -10.21
N ILE A 264 16.28 4.14 -10.02
CA ILE A 264 16.58 2.99 -9.17
C ILE A 264 17.18 1.86 -9.97
N ASN A 265 18.19 1.18 -9.41
CA ASN A 265 18.65 -0.09 -9.94
C ASN A 265 17.62 -1.19 -9.66
N ALA A 266 16.73 -1.41 -10.63
CA ALA A 266 15.64 -2.38 -10.55
C ALA A 266 16.14 -3.81 -10.28
N LYS A 267 17.24 -4.24 -10.95
CA LYS A 267 17.80 -5.59 -10.80
C LYS A 267 18.28 -5.86 -9.37
N LYS A 268 18.99 -4.90 -8.76
CA LYS A 268 19.45 -5.04 -7.37
C LYS A 268 18.29 -5.04 -6.38
N LEU A 269 17.30 -4.17 -6.57
CA LEU A 269 16.15 -4.08 -5.68
C LEU A 269 15.29 -5.34 -5.73
N SER A 270 14.98 -5.88 -6.92
CA SER A 270 14.21 -7.13 -7.00
C SER A 270 14.94 -8.30 -6.34
N ARG A 271 16.26 -8.42 -6.51
CA ARG A 271 17.04 -9.46 -5.80
C ARG A 271 16.95 -9.31 -4.28
N PHE A 272 16.97 -8.07 -3.77
CA PHE A 272 16.76 -7.81 -2.34
C PHE A 272 15.37 -8.26 -1.89
N ILE A 273 14.29 -7.89 -2.61
CA ILE A 273 12.93 -8.32 -2.27
C ILE A 273 12.81 -9.86 -2.29
N LEU A 274 13.31 -10.51 -3.34
CA LEU A 274 13.26 -11.98 -3.47
C LEU A 274 14.07 -12.69 -2.39
N SER A 275 15.13 -12.08 -1.87
CA SER A 275 15.92 -12.65 -0.77
C SER A 275 15.22 -12.61 0.59
N ALA A 276 14.13 -11.85 0.73
CA ALA A 276 13.33 -11.74 1.95
C ALA A 276 12.07 -12.61 1.94
N GLN A 277 11.88 -13.44 0.91
CA GLN A 277 10.74 -14.35 0.83
C GLN A 277 11.02 -15.66 1.59
N ASP A 278 9.99 -16.23 2.21
CA ASP A 278 10.11 -17.52 2.88
C ASP A 278 9.92 -18.67 1.87
N PRO A 279 10.92 -19.55 1.67
CA PRO A 279 10.85 -20.64 0.71
C PRO A 279 10.05 -21.86 1.19
N GLU A 280 9.66 -21.91 2.47
CA GLU A 280 8.91 -23.02 3.07
C GLU A 280 7.43 -22.65 3.24
N ASP A 281 7.16 -21.54 3.94
CA ASP A 281 5.81 -21.13 4.33
C ASP A 281 5.23 -19.97 3.49
N GLY A 282 6.07 -19.31 2.69
CA GLY A 282 5.67 -18.15 1.90
C GLY A 282 5.52 -16.86 2.71
N GLY A 283 5.10 -15.80 2.02
CA GLY A 283 5.20 -14.42 2.51
C GLY A 283 6.57 -13.81 2.25
N ILE A 284 6.67 -12.51 2.50
CA ILE A 284 7.89 -11.71 2.40
C ILE A 284 8.06 -10.95 3.71
N ALA A 285 9.27 -10.90 4.25
CA ALA A 285 9.64 -10.19 5.46
C ALA A 285 10.24 -8.81 5.15
N ASP A 286 10.55 -8.01 6.18
CA ASP A 286 11.25 -6.73 6.03
C ASP A 286 12.68 -6.90 5.49
N ARG A 287 13.34 -8.01 5.84
CA ARG A 287 14.72 -8.39 5.45
C ARG A 287 14.86 -9.91 5.34
N PRO A 288 15.92 -10.41 4.69
CA PRO A 288 16.28 -11.83 4.73
C PRO A 288 16.36 -12.35 6.17
N ASP A 289 15.97 -13.61 6.37
CA ASP A 289 15.99 -14.35 7.64
C ASP A 289 15.03 -13.84 8.74
N ASN A 290 14.23 -12.80 8.47
CA ASN A 290 13.19 -12.33 9.38
C ASN A 290 11.85 -13.06 9.15
N VAL A 291 10.94 -12.95 10.12
CA VAL A 291 9.60 -13.55 10.06
C VAL A 291 8.74 -12.80 9.04
N THR A 292 8.06 -13.53 8.17
CA THR A 292 7.19 -12.95 7.14
C THR A 292 5.89 -12.40 7.73
N ASP A 293 5.36 -11.36 7.08
CA ASP A 293 4.07 -10.78 7.43
C ASP A 293 3.33 -10.29 6.18
N VAL A 294 2.03 -10.06 6.30
CA VAL A 294 1.19 -9.65 5.17
C VAL A 294 1.48 -8.23 4.68
N PHE A 295 2.04 -7.37 5.54
CA PHE A 295 2.38 -5.98 5.22
C PHE A 295 3.60 -5.95 4.26
N HIS A 296 4.69 -6.62 4.62
CA HIS A 296 5.86 -6.72 3.74
C HIS A 296 5.57 -7.58 2.51
N THR A 297 4.70 -8.60 2.62
CA THR A 297 4.24 -9.38 1.46
C THR A 297 3.57 -8.50 0.40
N VAL A 298 2.60 -7.64 0.77
CA VAL A 298 1.95 -6.76 -0.23
C VAL A 298 2.93 -5.77 -0.83
N PHE A 299 3.81 -5.15 -0.03
CA PHE A 299 4.72 -4.12 -0.54
C PHE A 299 5.91 -4.68 -1.32
N GLY A 300 6.36 -5.89 -1.02
CA GLY A 300 7.30 -6.64 -1.84
C GLY A 300 6.70 -6.96 -3.21
N CYS A 301 5.49 -7.55 -3.24
CA CYS A 301 4.76 -7.83 -4.48
C CYS A 301 4.46 -6.56 -5.29
N ALA A 302 4.01 -5.48 -4.65
CA ALA A 302 3.72 -4.21 -5.31
C ALA A 302 5.00 -3.55 -5.86
N GLY A 303 6.11 -3.60 -5.12
CA GLY A 303 7.42 -3.13 -5.58
C GLY A 303 7.89 -3.88 -6.83
N LEU A 304 7.84 -5.22 -6.81
CA LEU A 304 8.17 -6.07 -7.96
C LEU A 304 7.25 -5.78 -9.17
N SER A 305 5.96 -5.58 -8.94
CA SER A 305 4.99 -5.20 -9.98
C SER A 305 5.38 -3.87 -10.66
N LEU A 306 5.76 -2.84 -9.88
CA LEU A 306 6.22 -1.57 -10.42
C LEU A 306 7.52 -1.68 -11.23
N LEU A 307 8.39 -2.64 -10.90
CA LEU A 307 9.61 -2.91 -11.66
C LEU A 307 9.38 -3.75 -12.92
N GLY A 308 8.16 -4.21 -13.18
CA GLY A 308 7.84 -5.06 -14.33
C GLY A 308 8.33 -6.50 -14.15
N PHE A 309 8.32 -7.02 -12.91
CA PHE A 309 8.59 -8.43 -12.65
C PHE A 309 7.48 -9.31 -13.26
N GLU A 310 7.86 -10.43 -13.86
CA GLU A 310 6.92 -11.30 -14.55
C GLU A 310 5.91 -11.97 -13.61
N GLY A 311 4.74 -12.34 -14.15
CA GLY A 311 3.70 -13.03 -13.39
C GLY A 311 2.87 -12.15 -12.46
N LEU A 312 3.15 -10.85 -12.37
CA LEU A 312 2.43 -9.91 -11.50
C LEU A 312 1.46 -9.01 -12.27
N GLN A 313 0.30 -8.77 -11.65
CA GLN A 313 -0.68 -7.79 -12.14
C GLN A 313 -0.22 -6.37 -11.81
N GLN A 314 -0.63 -5.42 -12.65
CA GLN A 314 -0.25 -4.01 -12.52
C GLN A 314 -0.94 -3.35 -11.32
N VAL A 315 -0.16 -2.53 -10.61
CA VAL A 315 -0.61 -1.71 -9.48
C VAL A 315 -0.58 -0.23 -9.84
N ASP A 316 -1.50 0.54 -9.26
CA ASP A 316 -1.54 2.00 -9.33
C ASP A 316 -0.66 2.60 -8.22
N PRO A 317 0.44 3.32 -8.56
CA PRO A 317 1.38 3.85 -7.58
C PRO A 317 0.80 4.97 -6.72
N THR A 318 -0.29 5.61 -7.14
CA THR A 318 -0.96 6.65 -6.34
C THR A 318 -1.79 6.00 -5.23
N TYR A 319 -2.44 4.86 -5.50
CA TYR A 319 -3.47 4.29 -4.63
C TYR A 319 -3.08 2.98 -3.92
N CYS A 320 -1.99 2.33 -4.33
CA CYS A 320 -1.65 0.96 -3.89
C CYS A 320 -2.78 -0.05 -4.16
N MET A 321 -3.44 0.09 -5.31
CA MET A 321 -4.54 -0.77 -5.72
C MET A 321 -4.28 -1.39 -7.09
N PRO A 322 -4.92 -2.52 -7.43
CA PRO A 322 -4.82 -3.06 -8.78
C PRO A 322 -5.26 -2.00 -9.80
N LEU A 323 -4.50 -1.82 -10.87
CA LEU A 323 -4.80 -0.81 -11.88
C LEU A 323 -6.18 -1.01 -12.50
N ARG A 324 -6.63 -2.26 -12.64
CA ARG A 324 -7.99 -2.56 -13.11
C ARG A 324 -9.06 -1.90 -12.24
N THR A 325 -8.84 -1.83 -10.93
CA THR A 325 -9.79 -1.29 -9.96
C THR A 325 -9.81 0.24 -10.05
N THR A 326 -8.66 0.91 -10.09
CA THR A 326 -8.65 2.39 -10.23
C THR A 326 -9.26 2.83 -11.55
N LYS A 327 -8.99 2.11 -12.66
CA LYS A 327 -9.65 2.34 -13.94
C LYS A 327 -11.17 2.13 -13.90
N ALA A 328 -11.65 1.09 -13.21
CA ALA A 328 -13.09 0.85 -13.05
C ALA A 328 -13.78 1.97 -12.26
N LEU A 329 -13.06 2.62 -11.34
CA LEU A 329 -13.53 3.82 -10.63
C LEU A 329 -13.44 5.11 -11.47
N GLY A 330 -13.04 5.03 -12.75
CA GLY A 330 -12.86 6.20 -13.61
C GLY A 330 -11.62 7.04 -13.27
N ILE A 331 -10.68 6.47 -12.52
CA ILE A 331 -9.44 7.14 -12.14
C ILE A 331 -8.34 6.74 -13.15
N ASP A 332 -7.99 7.67 -14.04
CA ASP A 332 -6.89 7.50 -15.00
C ASP A 332 -5.88 8.64 -14.81
N ARG A 333 -4.61 8.29 -14.54
CA ARG A 333 -3.55 9.26 -14.22
C ARG A 333 -2.23 8.83 -14.84
N PRO A 334 -1.41 9.77 -15.33
CA PRO A 334 -0.11 9.45 -15.88
C PRO A 334 0.88 9.10 -14.76
N TYR A 335 1.62 8.00 -14.94
CA TYR A 335 2.76 7.63 -14.11
C TYR A 335 3.75 6.79 -14.92
N GLN A 336 5.03 6.80 -14.54
CA GLN A 336 6.06 6.03 -15.25
C GLN A 336 5.93 4.55 -14.95
N ARG A 337 5.93 3.74 -16.00
CA ARG A 337 6.06 2.29 -15.93
C ARG A 337 7.28 1.88 -16.73
N PRO A 338 8.19 1.07 -16.18
CA PRO A 338 9.28 0.56 -16.96
C PRO A 338 8.74 -0.46 -17.96
N PRO A 339 9.37 -0.62 -19.13
CA PRO A 339 9.14 -1.82 -19.94
C PRO A 339 9.52 -3.06 -19.11
N PRO A 340 9.00 -4.26 -19.44
CA PRO A 340 9.47 -5.49 -18.86
C PRO A 340 11.01 -5.56 -18.92
N ILE A 341 11.64 -5.77 -17.78
CA ILE A 341 13.09 -5.90 -17.68
C ILE A 341 13.42 -7.38 -17.92
N GLU A 342 14.44 -7.68 -18.73
CA GLU A 342 14.96 -9.04 -18.84
C GLU A 342 15.62 -9.43 -17.50
N TRP A 343 14.95 -10.33 -16.78
CA TRP A 343 15.35 -10.88 -15.48
C TRP A 343 16.26 -12.10 -15.69
N ASP A 344 17.37 -11.93 -16.42
CA ASP A 344 18.37 -12.99 -16.68
C ASP A 344 19.30 -13.29 -15.49
#